data_AF-A0A4Q9XPQ3-F1
#
_entry.id   AF-A0A4Q9XPQ3-F1
#
_cell.length_a   1.000
_cell.length_b   1.000
_cell.length_c   1.000
_cell.angle_alpha   90.00
_cell.angle_beta   90.00
_cell.angle_gamma   90.00
#
_symmetry.space_group_name_H-M   'P 1'
#
loop_
_entity.id
_entity.type
_entity.pdbx_description
1 polymer ?
#
loop_
_entity_poly.entity_id
_entity_poly.type
_entity_poly.pdbx_seq_one_letter_code
_entity_poly.pdbx_strand_id
1 'polypeptide(L)'
;MNGFEIPLKLVEAFGPFEEFKQDASIVNLHLKDGRTFKNALLVYPNELLAIENQTTLPFAIEEIESIEQTPENLRVRTTSKWSFFTA
;
A
#
# COMPACT_ATOMS: atom_id res chain seq x y z
N MET A 1 1.16 3.20 -16.13
CA MET A 1 1.27 3.52 -14.70
C MET A 1 2.39 2.64 -14.18
N ASN A 2 3.38 3.21 -13.49
CA ASN A 2 4.50 2.44 -12.96
C ASN A 2 4.25 2.21 -11.47
N GLY A 3 3.69 1.04 -11.13
CA GLY A 3 3.61 0.56 -9.76
C GLY A 3 4.92 -0.08 -9.33
N PHE A 4 5.07 -0.33 -8.04
CA PHE A 4 6.17 -1.12 -7.50
C PHE A 4 5.67 -2.48 -7.05
N GLU A 5 6.30 -3.55 -7.50
CA GLU A 5 5.94 -4.91 -7.10
C GLU A 5 6.51 -5.23 -5.72
N ILE A 6 5.63 -5.51 -4.75
CA ILE A 6 5.99 -6.02 -3.42
C ILE A 6 6.12 -7.55 -3.49
N PRO A 7 6.98 -8.21 -2.68
CA PRO A 7 7.00 -9.67 -2.64
C PRO A 7 5.61 -10.26 -2.39
N LEU A 8 5.11 -11.08 -3.32
CA LEU A 8 3.77 -11.69 -3.24
C LEU A 8 3.55 -12.44 -1.91
N LYS A 9 4.58 -13.17 -1.46
CA LYS A 9 4.55 -13.89 -0.17
C LYS A 9 4.25 -12.98 1.02
N LEU A 10 4.62 -11.70 0.95
CA LEU A 10 4.33 -10.72 1.99
C LEU A 10 2.84 -10.37 1.98
N VAL A 11 2.30 -10.07 0.81
CA VAL A 11 0.88 -9.76 0.63
C VAL A 11 0.00 -10.95 1.06
N GLU A 12 0.37 -12.17 0.67
CA GLU A 12 -0.35 -13.38 1.04
C GLU A 12 -0.26 -13.71 2.54
N ALA A 13 0.85 -13.36 3.21
CA ALA A 13 1.04 -13.62 4.63
C ALA A 13 0.19 -12.71 5.54
N PHE A 14 -0.10 -11.49 5.08
CA PHE A 14 -0.82 -10.47 5.86
C PHE A 14 -2.26 -10.22 5.36
N GLY A 15 -2.61 -10.71 4.18
CA GLY A 15 -3.96 -10.73 3.67
C GLY A 15 -4.85 -11.81 4.34
N PRO A 16 -6.11 -11.95 3.89
CA PRO A 16 -6.76 -11.17 2.85
C PRO A 16 -7.06 -9.73 3.28
N PHE A 17 -7.00 -8.80 2.34
CA PHE A 17 -7.39 -7.41 2.54
C PHE A 17 -8.77 -7.16 1.94
N GLU A 18 -9.59 -6.35 2.60
CA GLU A 18 -10.85 -5.88 2.05
C GLU A 18 -10.58 -4.97 0.85
N GLU A 19 -11.37 -5.18 -0.20
CA GLU A 19 -11.32 -4.38 -1.42
C GLU A 19 -11.84 -2.97 -1.12
N PHE A 20 -11.09 -2.00 -1.62
CA PHE A 20 -11.50 -0.60 -1.70
C PHE A 20 -12.13 -0.27 -3.06
N LYS A 21 -11.43 -0.57 -4.17
CA LYS A 21 -11.93 -0.30 -5.53
C LYS A 21 -11.07 -1.00 -6.59
N GLN A 22 -11.69 -1.65 -7.58
CA GLN A 22 -11.00 -2.23 -8.76
C GLN A 22 -9.82 -3.13 -8.35
N ASP A 23 -10.07 -4.11 -7.47
CA ASP A 23 -9.05 -5.03 -6.96
C ASP A 23 -7.92 -4.35 -6.16
N ALA A 24 -8.10 -3.09 -5.76
CA ALA A 24 -7.19 -2.36 -4.89
C ALA A 24 -7.70 -2.37 -3.45
N SER A 25 -6.78 -2.51 -2.50
CA SER A 25 -6.98 -2.37 -1.07
C SER A 25 -6.16 -1.20 -0.54
N ILE A 26 -6.65 -0.58 0.54
CA ILE A 26 -5.89 0.43 1.29
C ILE A 26 -5.29 -0.26 2.52
N VAL A 27 -3.98 -0.18 2.66
CA VAL A 27 -3.21 -0.83 3.74
C VAL A 27 -2.23 0.15 4.38
N ASN A 28 -1.70 -0.18 5.54
CA ASN A 28 -0.52 0.44 6.12
C ASN A 28 0.69 -0.45 5.83
N LEU A 29 1.84 0.17 5.62
CA LEU A 29 3.12 -0.51 5.43
C LEU A 29 4.01 -0.23 6.64
N HIS A 30 4.52 -1.29 7.26
CA HIS A 30 5.51 -1.19 8.33
C HIS A 30 6.87 -1.58 7.77
N LEU A 31 7.84 -0.70 7.94
CA LEU A 31 9.21 -0.95 7.52
C LEU A 31 10.02 -1.58 8.67
N LYS A 32 11.08 -2.32 8.30
CA LYS A 32 12.04 -2.94 9.21
C LYS A 32 12.74 -1.93 10.15
N ASP A 33 12.80 -0.65 9.75
CA ASP A 33 13.40 0.41 10.57
C ASP A 33 12.41 1.07 11.54
N GLY A 34 11.17 0.56 11.62
CA GLY A 34 10.12 1.03 12.51
C GLY A 34 9.25 2.15 11.93
N ARG A 35 9.56 2.68 10.74
CA ARG A 35 8.66 3.64 10.07
C ARG A 35 7.36 2.95 9.66
N THR A 36 6.25 3.69 9.76
CA THR A 36 4.94 3.24 9.29
C THR A 36 4.39 4.24 8.28
N PHE A 37 4.02 3.76 7.11
CA PHE A 37 3.37 4.53 6.06
C PHE A 37 1.90 4.16 6.02
N LYS A 38 1.04 5.13 6.33
CA LYS A 38 -0.40 4.93 6.35
C LYS A 38 -0.99 5.09 4.95
N ASN A 39 -2.11 4.41 4.71
CA ASN A 39 -2.92 4.57 3.50
C ASN A 39 -2.09 4.39 2.21
N ALA A 40 -1.57 3.20 2.01
CA ALA A 40 -0.95 2.71 0.80
C ALA A 40 -2.00 2.02 -0.08
N LEU A 41 -2.00 2.32 -1.38
CA LEU A 41 -2.88 1.69 -2.36
C LEU A 41 -2.19 0.46 -2.97
N LEU A 42 -2.67 -0.72 -2.58
CA LEU A 42 -2.15 -2.02 -3.00
C LEU A 42 -3.14 -2.68 -3.95
N VAL A 43 -2.75 -2.88 -5.20
CA VAL A 43 -3.55 -3.55 -6.23
C VAL A 43 -3.16 -5.03 -6.30
N TYR A 44 -4.16 -5.89 -6.39
CA TYR A 44 -3.96 -7.32 -6.57
C TYR A 44 -3.14 -7.60 -7.84
N PRO A 45 -2.16 -8.53 -7.80
CA PRO A 45 -1.83 -9.37 -6.65
C PRO A 45 -0.83 -8.77 -5.67
N ASN A 46 -0.01 -7.79 -6.06
CA ASN A 46 1.10 -7.30 -5.23
C ASN A 46 1.68 -5.95 -5.71
N GLU A 47 0.89 -5.13 -6.39
CA GLU A 47 1.36 -3.88 -6.99
C GLU A 47 1.04 -2.69 -6.08
N LEU A 48 2.07 -1.97 -5.64
CA LEU A 48 1.95 -0.75 -4.85
C LEU A 48 1.90 0.47 -5.79
N LEU A 49 0.77 1.16 -5.82
CA LEU A 49 0.54 2.27 -6.76
C LEU A 49 0.73 3.67 -6.15
N ALA A 50 0.44 3.82 -4.86
CA ALA A 50 0.49 5.11 -4.19
C ALA A 50 0.62 4.93 -2.68
N ILE A 51 1.14 5.95 -2.02
CA ILE A 51 1.08 6.11 -0.56
C ILE A 51 0.57 7.53 -0.29
N GLU A 52 -0.31 7.68 0.69
CA GLU A 52 -0.84 8.99 1.06
C GLU A 52 0.28 9.98 1.39
N ASN A 53 0.17 11.20 0.85
CA ASN A 53 1.17 12.28 0.97
C ASN A 53 2.56 11.95 0.40
N GLN A 54 2.70 10.91 -0.41
CA GLN A 54 3.94 10.58 -1.11
C GLN A 54 3.73 10.65 -2.62
N THR A 55 4.66 11.30 -3.32
CA THR A 55 4.68 11.37 -4.80
C THR A 55 5.68 10.39 -5.41
N THR A 56 6.61 9.89 -4.60
CA THR A 56 7.64 8.90 -4.95
C THR A 56 7.71 7.86 -3.84
N LEU A 57 8.31 6.70 -4.12
CA LEU A 57 8.49 5.66 -3.11
C LEU A 57 9.64 6.07 -2.16
N PRO A 58 9.39 6.32 -0.86
CA PRO A 58 10.38 6.89 0.05
C PRO A 58 11.26 5.82 0.74
N PHE A 59 11.23 4.59 0.25
CA PHE A 59 11.97 3.43 0.77
C PHE A 59 12.15 2.38 -0.32
N ALA A 60 13.06 1.41 -0.11
CA ALA A 60 13.17 0.24 -0.95
C ALA A 60 12.10 -0.80 -0.55
N ILE A 61 11.52 -1.48 -1.55
CA ILE A 61 10.46 -2.48 -1.31
C ILE A 61 10.89 -3.59 -0.34
N GLU A 62 12.18 -3.95 -0.34
CA GLU A 62 12.75 -4.94 0.56
C GLU A 62 12.75 -4.51 2.04
N GLU A 63 12.54 -3.22 2.32
CA GLU A 63 12.43 -2.68 3.67
C GLU A 63 11.05 -2.94 4.29
N ILE A 64 10.04 -3.33 3.51
CA ILE A 64 8.71 -3.65 4.06
C ILE A 64 8.81 -4.93 4.89
N GLU A 65 8.44 -4.83 6.17
CA GLU A 65 8.42 -5.93 7.12
C GLU A 65 7.03 -6.56 7.21
N SER A 66 5.99 -5.73 7.29
CA SER A 66 4.62 -6.19 7.40
C SER A 66 3.63 -5.23 6.74
N ILE A 67 2.45 -5.77 6.44
CA ILE A 67 1.34 -5.05 5.85
C ILE A 67 0.16 -5.22 6.80
N GLU A 68 -0.58 -4.15 7.06
CA GLU A 68 -1.74 -4.17 7.94
C GLU A 68 -2.90 -3.45 7.27
N GLN A 69 -4.13 -3.95 7.41
CA GLN A 69 -5.31 -3.17 7.09
C GLN A 69 -6.11 -2.91 8.37
N THR A 70 -6.32 -1.63 8.69
CA THR A 70 -7.08 -1.20 9.86
C THR A 70 -8.45 -0.65 9.46
N PRO A 71 -9.41 -0.57 10.40
CA PRO A 71 -10.71 0.05 10.15
C PRO A 71 -10.62 1.52 9.71
N GLU A 72 -9.50 2.21 9.98
CA GLU A 72 -9.26 3.58 9.51
C GLU A 72 -9.01 3.61 8.00
N ASN A 73 -8.32 2.61 7.45
CA ASN A 73 -8.07 2.51 6.01
C ASN A 73 -9.39 2.42 5.22
N LEU A 74 -10.39 1.72 5.76
CA LEU A 74 -11.72 1.56 5.15
C LEU A 74 -12.58 2.83 5.19
N ARG A 75 -12.21 3.81 6.04
CA ARG A 75 -12.88 5.11 6.14
C ARG A 75 -12.32 6.13 5.17
N VAL A 76 -11.20 5.83 4.50
CA VAL A 76 -10.64 6.69 3.46
C VAL A 76 -11.66 6.82 2.34
N ARG A 77 -12.11 8.04 2.07
CA ARG A 77 -13.14 8.27 1.05
C ARG A 77 -12.54 8.11 -0.34
N THR A 78 -13.34 7.62 -1.28
CA THR A 78 -13.02 7.55 -2.72
C THR A 78 -12.70 8.89 -3.37
N THR A 79 -12.96 10.01 -2.69
CA THR A 79 -12.60 11.36 -3.12
C THR A 79 -11.19 11.80 -2.71
N SER A 80 -10.44 10.96 -1.99
CA SER A 80 -9.08 11.26 -1.56
C SER A 80 -8.19 11.44 -2.79
N LYS A 81 -7.41 12.53 -2.82
CA LYS A 81 -6.49 12.83 -3.92
C LYS A 81 -5.26 11.94 -3.79
N TRP A 82 -5.25 10.83 -4.52
CA TRP A 82 -4.09 9.94 -4.61
C TRP A 82 -3.03 10.54 -5.54
N SER A 83 -1.79 10.57 -5.07
CA SER A 83 -0.63 10.87 -5.91
C SER A 83 0.00 9.54 -6.30
N PHE A 84 -0.30 9.09 -7.52
CA PHE A 84 0.29 7.85 -8.05
C PHE A 84 1.78 8.05 -8.31
N PHE A 85 2.56 7.00 -8.08
CA PHE A 85 3.99 7.06 -8.36
C PHE A 85 4.23 7.34 -9.84
N THR A 86 5.07 8.35 -10.11
CA THR A 86 5.61 8.62 -11.43
C THR A 86 7.00 7.97 -11.50
N ALA A 87 7.27 7.17 -12.52
CA ALA A 87 8.65 6.72 -12.79
C ALA A 87 9.56 7.87 -13.21
#